data_AF-A0A173Z066-F1
#
_entry.id   AF-A0A173Z066-F1
#
_cell.length_a   1.000
_cell.length_b   1.000
_cell.length_c   1.000
_cell.angle_alpha   90.00
_cell.angle_beta   90.00
_cell.angle_gamma   90.00
#
_symmetry.space_group_name_H-M   'P 1'
#
loop_
_entity.id
_entity.type
_entity.pdbx_description
1 polymer ?
#
loop_
_entity_poly.entity_id
_entity_poly.type
_entity_poly.pdbx_seq_one_letter_code
_entity_poly.pdbx_strand_id
1 'polypeptide(L)'
;MKEHSIKSVRLTPTVKARLDTFKGSDTVSVCVDRMITFFEITGFNPRYASKNPTALVEKRIEDLIKIIKSQERDIFKPILDKLVGMGGGLHESPDYARLMNEMHDLQERNRNLQQQLAEYGEDSSADVEKEREKLRRLAELIKFQLNPDKFPKVKFSDDVKIPVSTLQLLIKKINEEYVL
;
A
#
# COMPACT_ATOMS: atom_id res chain seq x y z
N MET A 1 8.87 -28.49 38.63
CA MET A 1 9.57 -28.31 37.33
C MET A 1 11.03 -28.66 37.56
N LYS A 2 11.62 -29.59 36.80
CA LYS A 2 13.05 -29.90 36.91
C LYS A 2 13.81 -28.71 36.31
N GLU A 3 14.52 -27.96 37.15
CA GLU A 3 15.49 -26.95 36.70
C GLU A 3 16.51 -27.65 35.81
N HIS A 4 16.47 -27.36 34.50
CA HIS A 4 17.53 -27.79 33.61
C HIS A 4 18.78 -26.99 33.97
N SER A 5 19.83 -27.70 34.40
CA SER A 5 21.16 -27.12 34.62
C SER A 5 21.58 -26.37 33.36
N ILE A 6 21.56 -25.03 33.41
CA ILE A 6 22.01 -24.19 32.31
C ILE A 6 23.54 -24.27 32.29
N LYS A 7 24.08 -25.21 31.52
CA LYS A 7 25.51 -25.21 31.19
C LYS A 7 25.83 -23.86 30.56
N SER A 8 26.79 -23.13 31.12
CA SER A 8 27.16 -21.81 30.62
C SER A 8 27.73 -21.89 29.21
N VAL A 9 27.24 -21.05 28.31
CA VAL A 9 27.79 -20.91 26.95
C VAL A 9 28.79 -19.77 26.97
N ARG A 10 30.06 -20.08 26.68
CA ARG A 10 31.13 -19.07 26.61
C ARG A 10 31.17 -18.43 25.23
N LEU A 11 31.04 -17.11 25.17
CA LEU A 11 31.23 -16.31 23.96
C LEU A 11 32.61 -15.64 23.99
N THR A 12 33.24 -15.48 22.83
CA THR A 12 34.43 -14.62 22.71
C THR A 12 34.02 -13.15 22.84
N PRO A 13 34.92 -12.26 23.28
CA PRO A 13 34.60 -10.83 23.43
C PRO A 13 34.05 -10.19 22.14
N THR A 14 34.60 -10.57 20.99
CA THR A 14 34.13 -10.08 19.68
C THR A 14 32.71 -10.55 19.36
N VAL A 15 32.39 -11.81 19.63
CA VAL A 15 31.03 -12.34 19.41
C VAL A 15 30.04 -11.71 20.37
N LYS A 16 30.44 -11.51 21.63
CA LYS A 16 29.62 -10.82 22.63
C LYS A 16 29.35 -9.37 22.21
N ALA A 17 30.37 -8.62 21.78
CA ALA A 17 30.19 -7.24 21.32
C ALA A 17 29.23 -7.14 20.12
N ARG A 18 29.39 -8.04 19.13
CA ARG A 18 28.47 -8.09 17.98
C ARG A 18 27.04 -8.43 18.39
N LEU A 19 26.87 -9.36 19.34
CA LEU A 19 25.56 -9.72 19.86
C LEU A 19 24.93 -8.58 20.66
N ASP A 20 25.73 -7.84 21.44
CA ASP A 20 25.30 -6.67 22.20
C ASP A 20 24.86 -5.52 21.27
N THR A 21 25.53 -5.33 20.13
CA THR A 21 25.08 -4.40 19.08
C THR A 21 23.80 -4.91 18.40
N PHE A 22 23.77 -6.18 18.00
CA PHE A 22 22.69 -6.75 17.20
C PHE A 22 21.37 -6.87 17.96
N LYS A 23 21.42 -7.19 19.26
CA LYS A 23 20.22 -7.29 20.10
C LYS A 23 19.53 -5.93 20.34
N GLY A 24 20.22 -4.81 20.15
CA GLY A 24 19.68 -3.48 20.43
C GLY A 24 19.16 -3.37 21.88
N SER A 25 17.89 -2.94 22.03
CA SER A 25 17.21 -2.85 23.32
C SER A 25 16.73 -4.18 23.88
N ASP A 26 16.78 -5.28 23.11
CA ASP A 26 16.32 -6.59 23.56
C ASP A 26 17.30 -7.26 24.53
N THR A 27 16.77 -8.24 25.28
CA THR A 27 17.60 -9.17 26.03
C THR A 27 18.30 -10.16 25.08
N VAL A 28 19.45 -10.67 25.50
CA VAL A 28 20.21 -11.68 24.71
C VAL A 28 19.35 -12.91 24.43
N SER A 29 18.56 -13.36 25.42
CA SER A 29 17.68 -14.53 25.26
C SER A 29 16.64 -14.31 24.17
N VAL A 30 15.97 -13.15 24.16
CA VAL A 30 14.96 -12.83 23.15
C VAL A 30 15.58 -12.70 21.76
N CYS A 31 16.76 -12.08 21.68
CA CYS A 31 17.49 -11.96 20.42
C CYS A 31 17.86 -13.33 19.85
N VAL A 32 18.41 -14.23 20.67
CA VAL A 32 18.79 -15.59 20.26
C VAL A 32 17.57 -16.43 19.87
N ASP A 33 16.48 -16.33 20.61
CA ASP A 33 15.22 -17.04 20.30
C ASP A 33 14.65 -16.64 18.92
N ARG A 34 14.66 -15.34 18.61
CA ARG A 34 14.29 -14.86 17.26
C ARG A 34 15.25 -15.33 16.18
N MET A 35 16.56 -15.38 16.46
CA MET A 35 17.54 -15.90 15.50
C MET A 35 17.28 -17.38 15.19
N ILE A 36 17.01 -18.19 16.20
CA ILE A 36 16.67 -19.61 16.04
C ILE A 36 15.38 -19.74 15.23
N THR A 37 14.33 -19.04 15.63
CA THR A 37 13.04 -19.02 14.93
C THR A 37 13.19 -18.61 13.46
N PHE A 38 14.03 -17.60 13.17
CA PHE A 38 14.32 -17.17 11.81
C PHE A 38 14.95 -18.28 10.97
N PHE A 39 15.93 -19.01 11.51
CA PHE A 39 16.57 -20.12 10.80
C PHE A 39 15.59 -21.30 10.57
N GLU A 40 14.69 -21.57 11.51
CA GLU A 40 13.65 -22.60 11.38
C GLU A 40 12.64 -22.25 10.30
N ILE A 41 12.12 -21.01 10.30
CA ILE A 41 11.11 -20.56 9.32
C ILE A 41 11.71 -20.45 7.92
N THR A 42 12.91 -19.88 7.79
CA THR A 42 13.55 -19.67 6.48
C THR A 42 14.22 -20.93 5.93
N GLY A 43 14.40 -21.96 6.75
CA GLY A 43 15.19 -23.14 6.41
C GLY A 43 16.68 -22.87 6.23
N PHE A 44 17.17 -21.66 6.58
CA PHE A 44 18.57 -21.27 6.44
C PHE A 44 19.40 -21.85 7.58
N ASN A 45 20.34 -22.74 7.28
CA ASN A 45 21.18 -23.36 8.30
C ASN A 45 22.53 -22.60 8.45
N PRO A 46 22.81 -21.99 9.61
CA PRO A 46 24.03 -21.22 9.86
C PRO A 46 25.32 -22.02 9.65
N ARG A 47 25.28 -23.35 9.73
CA ARG A 47 26.46 -24.21 9.49
C ARG A 47 26.94 -24.16 8.04
N TYR A 48 26.03 -23.84 7.11
CA TYR A 48 26.34 -23.64 5.69
C TYR A 48 26.44 -22.15 5.32
N ALA A 49 26.45 -21.24 6.30
CA ALA A 49 26.54 -19.80 6.06
C ALA A 49 27.88 -19.35 5.45
N SER A 50 28.73 -20.27 5.00
CA SER A 50 29.92 -19.97 4.22
C SER A 50 29.87 -20.66 2.85
N LYS A 51 29.79 -19.80 1.83
CA LYS A 51 30.37 -19.83 0.48
C LYS A 51 29.46 -18.95 -0.36
N ASN A 52 29.77 -17.66 -0.34
CA ASN A 52 29.21 -16.60 -1.20
C ASN A 52 27.70 -16.75 -1.50
N PRO A 53 26.79 -16.15 -0.70
CA PRO A 53 25.33 -16.28 -0.93
C PRO A 53 24.92 -15.90 -2.36
N THR A 54 25.68 -15.04 -3.03
CA THR A 54 25.52 -14.69 -4.44
C THR A 54 25.68 -15.91 -5.37
N ALA A 55 26.65 -16.78 -5.13
CA ALA A 55 26.89 -17.96 -5.97
C ALA A 55 25.74 -18.98 -5.89
N LEU A 56 25.08 -19.09 -4.74
CA LEU A 56 23.88 -19.93 -4.60
C LEU A 56 22.71 -19.36 -5.43
N VAL A 57 22.52 -18.05 -5.37
CA VAL A 57 21.49 -17.35 -6.14
C VAL A 57 21.79 -17.45 -7.64
N GLU A 58 23.02 -17.24 -8.07
CA GLU A 58 23.48 -17.37 -9.45
C GLU A 58 23.18 -18.77 -10.00
N LYS A 59 23.53 -19.83 -9.25
CA LYS A 59 23.23 -21.20 -9.64
C LYS A 59 21.71 -21.44 -9.76
N ARG A 60 20.92 -20.93 -8.81
CA ARG A 60 19.45 -21.07 -8.86
C ARG A 60 18.86 -20.33 -10.05
N ILE A 61 19.38 -19.16 -10.41
CA ILE A 61 18.99 -18.42 -11.61
C ILE A 61 19.34 -19.24 -12.85
N GLU A 62 20.53 -19.82 -12.92
CA GLU A 62 20.95 -20.68 -14.05
C GLU A 62 20.03 -21.90 -14.21
N ASP A 63 19.69 -22.57 -13.11
CA ASP A 63 18.77 -23.71 -13.11
C ASP A 63 17.36 -23.30 -13.58
N LEU A 64 16.84 -22.16 -13.11
CA LEU A 64 15.55 -21.61 -13.56
C LEU A 64 15.54 -21.30 -15.05
N ILE A 65 16.62 -20.69 -15.58
CA ILE A 65 16.76 -20.41 -17.01
C ILE A 65 16.73 -21.72 -17.81
N LYS A 66 17.42 -22.77 -17.35
CA LYS A 66 17.41 -24.08 -18.02
C LYS A 66 16.00 -24.70 -18.03
N ILE A 67 15.28 -24.63 -16.92
CA ILE A 67 13.90 -25.13 -16.82
C ILE A 67 12.97 -24.37 -17.77
N ILE A 68 13.05 -23.04 -17.80
CA ILE A 68 12.22 -22.22 -18.70
C ILE A 68 12.54 -22.57 -20.16
N LYS A 69 13.82 -22.62 -20.54
CA LYS A 69 14.23 -23.00 -21.89
C LYS A 69 13.79 -24.41 -22.27
N SER A 70 13.81 -25.38 -21.34
CA SER A 70 13.29 -26.72 -21.63
C SER A 70 11.78 -26.71 -21.78
N GLN A 71 11.04 -26.00 -20.92
CA GLN A 71 9.59 -25.85 -21.07
C GLN A 71 9.21 -25.17 -22.40
N GLU A 72 9.94 -24.12 -22.80
CA GLU A 72 9.75 -23.46 -24.09
C GLU A 72 9.92 -24.42 -25.26
N ARG A 73 10.99 -25.22 -25.27
CA ARG A 73 11.28 -26.15 -26.38
C ARG A 73 10.39 -27.38 -26.38
N ASP A 74 10.15 -27.97 -25.21
CA ASP A 74 9.59 -29.33 -25.11
C ASP A 74 8.06 -29.30 -24.88
N ILE A 75 7.52 -28.20 -24.37
CA ILE A 75 6.09 -28.04 -24.08
C ILE A 75 5.48 -26.94 -24.94
N PHE A 76 5.94 -25.70 -24.81
CA PHE A 76 5.25 -24.56 -25.41
C PHE A 76 5.41 -24.51 -26.93
N LYS A 77 6.60 -24.79 -27.46
CA LYS A 77 6.85 -24.78 -28.91
C LYS A 77 5.99 -25.81 -29.66
N PRO A 78 5.89 -27.09 -29.24
CA PRO A 78 4.97 -28.04 -29.88
C PRO A 78 3.50 -27.64 -29.80
N ILE A 79 3.05 -27.01 -28.71
CA ILE A 79 1.69 -26.50 -28.57
C ILE A 79 1.48 -25.34 -29.54
N LEU A 80 2.42 -24.39 -29.61
CA LEU A 80 2.37 -23.25 -30.52
C LEU A 80 2.38 -23.73 -31.98
N ASP A 81 3.26 -24.65 -32.35
CA ASP A 81 3.36 -25.19 -33.70
C ASP A 81 2.07 -25.92 -34.10
N LYS A 82 1.43 -26.65 -33.18
CA LYS A 82 0.09 -27.24 -33.41
C LYS A 82 -0.98 -26.17 -33.56
N LEU A 83 -0.94 -25.12 -32.73
CA LEU A 83 -1.91 -24.03 -32.79
C LEU A 83 -1.79 -23.23 -34.10
N VAL A 84 -0.56 -22.96 -34.56
CA VAL A 84 -0.27 -22.33 -35.85
C VAL A 84 -0.65 -23.26 -36.99
N GLY A 85 -0.39 -24.56 -36.88
CA GLY A 85 -0.82 -25.58 -37.84
C GLY A 85 -2.34 -25.72 -37.94
N MET A 86 -3.08 -25.44 -36.86
CA MET A 86 -4.56 -25.33 -36.86
C MET A 86 -5.04 -23.93 -37.27
N GLY A 87 -4.22 -22.89 -37.09
CA GLY A 87 -4.53 -21.47 -37.28
C GLY A 87 -4.17 -20.90 -38.65
N GLY A 88 -3.59 -21.69 -39.55
CA GLY A 88 -3.27 -21.28 -40.92
C GLY A 88 -4.45 -20.83 -41.79
N GLY A 89 -5.69 -20.95 -41.30
CA GLY A 89 -6.91 -20.40 -41.94
C GLY A 89 -7.65 -19.33 -41.13
N LEU A 90 -7.23 -19.01 -39.90
CA LEU A 90 -7.96 -18.04 -39.04
C LEU A 90 -7.51 -16.59 -39.25
N HIS A 91 -6.22 -16.37 -39.50
CA HIS A 91 -5.66 -15.01 -39.63
C HIS A 91 -5.99 -14.33 -40.97
N GLU A 92 -6.43 -15.09 -41.97
CA GLU A 92 -6.94 -14.57 -43.26
C GLU A 92 -8.48 -14.58 -43.37
N SER A 93 -9.18 -15.06 -42.33
CA SER A 93 -10.64 -15.03 -42.33
C SER A 93 -11.13 -13.57 -42.25
N PRO A 94 -12.09 -13.16 -43.10
CA PRO A 94 -12.71 -11.83 -43.02
C PRO A 94 -13.22 -11.46 -41.62
N ASP A 95 -13.58 -12.48 -40.83
CA ASP A 95 -14.09 -12.32 -39.47
C ASP A 95 -12.99 -11.94 -38.47
N TYR A 96 -11.74 -12.37 -38.70
CA TYR A 96 -10.61 -12.00 -37.84
C TYR A 96 -10.16 -10.56 -38.08
N ALA A 97 -10.11 -10.13 -39.35
CA ALA A 97 -9.81 -8.74 -39.70
C ALA A 97 -10.87 -7.78 -39.13
N ARG A 98 -12.16 -8.16 -39.19
CA ARG A 98 -13.26 -7.42 -38.55
C ARG A 98 -13.08 -7.32 -37.03
N LEU A 99 -12.76 -8.42 -36.38
CA LEU A 99 -12.55 -8.45 -34.94
C LEU A 99 -11.37 -7.57 -34.50
N MET A 100 -10.26 -7.59 -35.25
CA MET A 100 -9.11 -6.73 -34.99
C MET A 100 -9.44 -5.24 -35.12
N ASN A 101 -10.22 -4.86 -36.13
CA ASN A 101 -10.67 -3.49 -36.31
C ASN A 101 -11.61 -3.06 -35.16
N GLU A 102 -12.55 -3.93 -34.77
CA GLU A 102 -13.46 -3.64 -33.65
C GLU A 102 -12.70 -3.51 -32.31
N MET A 103 -11.69 -4.34 -32.08
CA MET A 103 -10.81 -4.21 -30.91
C MET A 103 -10.02 -2.90 -30.93
N HIS A 104 -9.58 -2.46 -32.10
CA HIS A 104 -8.89 -1.18 -32.25
C HIS A 104 -9.80 0.00 -31.91
N ASP A 105 -11.01 0.02 -32.49
CA ASP A 105 -12.02 1.06 -32.24
C ASP A 105 -12.43 1.10 -30.77
N LEU A 106 -12.58 -0.07 -30.12
CA LEU A 106 -12.88 -0.16 -28.70
C LEU A 106 -11.74 0.36 -27.84
N GLN A 107 -10.49 0.07 -28.18
CA GLN A 107 -9.33 0.62 -27.46
C GLN A 107 -9.23 2.15 -27.59
N GLU A 108 -9.56 2.70 -28.76
CA GLU A 108 -9.61 4.15 -28.98
C GLU A 108 -10.73 4.80 -28.17
N ARG A 109 -11.95 4.25 -28.22
CA ARG A 109 -13.08 4.73 -27.39
C ARG A 109 -12.75 4.67 -25.91
N ASN A 110 -12.09 3.61 -25.45
CA ASN A 110 -11.71 3.48 -24.04
C ASN A 110 -10.70 4.57 -23.62
N ARG A 111 -9.72 4.87 -24.47
CA ARG A 111 -8.79 5.99 -24.25
C ARG A 111 -9.51 7.33 -24.17
N ASN A 112 -10.44 7.59 -25.09
CA ASN A 112 -11.22 8.83 -25.10
C ASN A 112 -12.11 8.96 -23.86
N LEU A 113 -12.75 7.87 -23.41
CA LEU A 113 -13.56 7.87 -22.19
C LEU A 113 -12.71 8.08 -20.93
N GLN A 114 -11.53 7.47 -20.85
CA GLN A 114 -10.60 7.71 -19.74
C GLN A 114 -10.14 9.17 -19.68
N GLN A 115 -9.87 9.78 -20.83
CA GLN A 115 -9.51 11.18 -20.91
C GLN A 115 -10.66 12.09 -20.48
N GLN A 116 -11.89 11.83 -20.95
CA GLN A 116 -13.07 12.57 -20.50
C GLN A 116 -13.28 12.44 -18.98
N LEU A 117 -13.12 11.24 -18.41
CA LEU A 117 -13.23 11.05 -16.96
C LEU A 117 -12.17 11.84 -16.18
N ALA A 118 -10.96 11.99 -16.72
CA ALA A 118 -9.93 12.83 -16.13
C ALA A 118 -10.31 14.33 -16.20
N GLU A 119 -10.82 14.79 -17.34
CA GLU A 119 -11.24 16.18 -17.54
C GLU A 119 -12.46 16.56 -16.67
N TYR A 120 -13.49 15.70 -16.63
CA TYR A 120 -14.64 15.88 -15.71
C TYR A 120 -14.24 15.80 -14.24
N GLY A 121 -13.21 15.01 -13.92
CA GLY A 121 -12.65 14.90 -12.58
C GLY A 121 -11.96 16.20 -12.13
N GLU A 122 -11.27 16.91 -13.01
CA GLU A 122 -10.57 18.16 -12.67
C GLU A 122 -11.51 19.38 -12.54
N ASP A 123 -12.42 19.59 -13.49
CA ASP A 123 -13.35 20.73 -13.45
C ASP A 123 -14.36 20.62 -12.29
N SER A 124 -14.85 19.40 -11.99
CA SER A 124 -15.73 19.18 -10.85
C SER A 124 -14.98 19.24 -9.52
N SER A 125 -13.70 18.86 -9.49
CA SER A 125 -12.87 18.88 -8.26
C SER A 125 -12.59 20.31 -7.80
N ALA A 126 -12.32 21.24 -8.71
CA ALA A 126 -12.02 22.63 -8.33
C ALA A 126 -13.22 23.33 -7.67
N ASP A 127 -14.43 23.18 -8.23
CA ASP A 127 -15.65 23.75 -7.66
C ASP A 127 -16.07 23.04 -6.36
N VAL A 128 -15.93 21.71 -6.30
CA VAL A 128 -16.18 20.95 -5.07
C VAL A 128 -15.20 21.33 -3.97
N GLU A 129 -13.92 21.54 -4.30
CA GLU A 129 -12.91 21.94 -3.32
C GLU A 129 -13.15 23.37 -2.81
N LYS A 130 -13.60 24.27 -3.68
CA LYS A 130 -14.01 25.63 -3.29
C LYS A 130 -15.20 25.62 -2.32
N GLU A 131 -16.22 24.81 -2.60
CA GLU A 131 -17.37 24.64 -1.70
C GLU A 131 -16.98 23.93 -0.40
N ARG A 132 -16.07 22.95 -0.44
CA ARG A 132 -15.50 22.30 0.76
C ARG A 132 -14.75 23.30 1.64
N GLU A 133 -13.93 24.15 1.05
CA GLU A 133 -13.19 25.19 1.77
C GLU A 133 -14.14 26.23 2.38
N LYS A 134 -15.21 26.61 1.65
CA LYS A 134 -16.27 27.49 2.16
C LYS A 134 -16.96 26.88 3.39
N LEU A 135 -17.31 25.59 3.35
CA LEU A 135 -17.87 24.85 4.49
C LEU A 135 -16.87 24.76 5.66
N ARG A 136 -15.59 24.55 5.38
CA ARG A 136 -14.54 24.48 6.40
C ARG A 136 -14.43 25.80 7.17
N ARG A 137 -14.36 26.93 6.46
CA ARG A 137 -14.30 28.26 7.07
C ARG A 137 -15.55 28.58 7.89
N LEU A 138 -16.73 28.19 7.41
CA LEU A 138 -17.97 28.34 8.16
C LEU A 138 -17.93 27.54 9.47
N ALA A 139 -17.46 26.29 9.44
CA ALA A 139 -17.31 25.47 10.64
C ALA A 139 -16.31 26.07 11.64
N GLU A 140 -15.18 26.60 11.15
CA GLU A 140 -14.18 27.28 11.97
C GLU A 140 -14.74 28.57 12.60
N LEU A 141 -15.51 29.35 11.85
CA LEU A 141 -16.19 30.54 12.35
C LEU A 141 -17.17 30.20 13.48
N ILE A 142 -18.02 29.20 13.28
CA ILE A 142 -18.99 28.74 14.29
C ILE A 142 -18.24 28.26 15.53
N LYS A 143 -17.21 27.42 15.37
CA LYS A 143 -16.40 26.91 16.49
C LYS A 143 -15.71 28.04 17.27
N PHE A 144 -15.22 29.06 16.57
CA PHE A 144 -14.55 30.20 17.21
C PHE A 144 -15.53 31.10 17.98
N GLN A 145 -16.69 31.40 17.38
CA GLN A 145 -17.69 32.28 17.97
C GLN A 145 -18.46 31.61 19.11
N LEU A 146 -18.75 30.31 18.99
CA LEU A 146 -19.51 29.52 19.96
C LEU A 146 -18.61 28.64 20.84
N ASN A 147 -17.38 29.06 21.12
CA ASN A 147 -16.50 28.33 22.04
C ASN A 147 -17.10 28.33 23.47
N PRO A 148 -17.46 27.17 24.04
CA PRO A 148 -18.08 27.08 25.37
C PRO A 148 -17.28 27.72 26.50
N ASP A 149 -15.95 27.72 26.41
CA ASP A 149 -15.06 28.29 27.43
C ASP A 149 -15.19 29.81 27.55
N LYS A 150 -15.74 30.47 26.52
CA LYS A 150 -15.98 31.94 26.51
C LYS A 150 -17.27 32.33 27.22
N PHE A 151 -18.10 31.37 27.61
CA PHE A 151 -19.44 31.63 28.13
C PHE A 151 -19.61 31.12 29.57
N PRO A 152 -20.40 31.81 30.41
CA PRO A 152 -20.69 31.35 31.76
C PRO A 152 -21.45 30.01 31.75
N LYS A 153 -20.94 29.03 32.48
CA LYS A 153 -21.63 27.73 32.67
C LYS A 153 -22.89 27.89 33.52
N VAL A 154 -23.93 27.12 33.18
CA VAL A 154 -25.13 27.00 34.00
C VAL A 154 -24.82 26.11 35.20
N LYS A 155 -25.32 26.47 36.39
CA LYS A 155 -25.09 25.65 37.59
C LYS A 155 -25.82 24.31 37.43
N PHE A 156 -25.12 23.21 37.71
CA PHE A 156 -25.66 21.84 37.65
C PHE A 156 -26.13 21.40 36.25
N SER A 157 -25.62 22.01 35.17
CA SER A 157 -25.81 21.58 33.78
C SER A 157 -24.49 21.74 33.02
N ASP A 158 -24.33 20.98 31.92
CA ASP A 158 -23.24 21.15 30.96
C ASP A 158 -23.47 22.33 29.99
N ASP A 159 -24.63 22.97 30.06
CA ASP A 159 -25.01 24.10 29.22
C ASP A 159 -24.23 25.39 29.57
N VAL A 160 -24.07 26.25 28.56
CA VAL A 160 -23.51 27.60 28.71
C VAL A 160 -24.53 28.68 28.39
N LYS A 161 -24.41 29.83 29.05
CA LYS A 161 -25.25 31.01 28.79
C LYS A 161 -24.68 31.82 27.63
N ILE A 162 -25.35 31.74 26.47
CA ILE A 162 -24.96 32.49 25.27
C ILE A 162 -25.84 33.74 25.14
N PRO A 163 -25.27 34.95 25.05
CA PRO A 163 -26.03 36.16 24.76
C PRO A 163 -26.69 36.09 23.38
N VAL A 164 -27.95 36.52 23.30
CA VAL A 164 -28.72 36.56 22.04
C VAL A 164 -28.02 37.43 20.98
N SER A 165 -27.38 38.52 21.40
CA SER A 165 -26.61 39.40 20.50
C SER A 165 -25.45 38.68 19.81
N THR A 166 -24.80 37.73 20.48
CA THR A 166 -23.73 36.90 19.89
C THR A 166 -24.27 36.02 18.77
N LEU A 167 -25.44 35.40 18.99
CA LEU A 167 -26.11 34.59 17.97
C LEU A 167 -26.59 35.44 16.79
N GLN A 168 -27.16 36.62 17.05
CA GLN A 168 -27.59 37.55 16.00
C GLN A 168 -26.42 38.02 15.12
N LEU A 169 -25.27 38.34 15.72
CA LEU A 169 -24.08 38.73 14.97
C LEU A 169 -23.51 37.56 14.15
N LEU A 170 -23.50 36.35 14.69
CA LEU A 170 -23.09 35.14 13.98
C LEU A 170 -23.99 34.89 12.77
N ILE A 171 -25.31 34.93 12.95
CA ILE A 171 -26.29 34.75 11.87
C ILE A 171 -26.09 35.82 10.80
N LYS A 172 -25.91 37.09 11.19
CA LYS A 172 -25.64 38.18 10.25
C LYS A 172 -24.40 37.90 9.39
N LYS A 173 -23.28 37.51 10.01
CA LYS A 173 -22.04 37.16 9.28
C LYS A 173 -22.20 35.96 8.36
N ILE A 174 -22.92 34.92 8.80
CA ILE A 174 -23.19 33.75 7.97
C ILE A 174 -24.01 34.16 6.73
N ASN A 175 -25.02 34.99 6.91
CA ASN A 175 -25.86 35.46 5.80
C ASN A 175 -25.11 36.40 4.84
N GLU A 176 -24.18 37.22 5.35
CA GLU A 176 -23.38 38.14 4.50
C GLU A 176 -22.29 37.42 3.71
N GLU A 177 -21.64 36.41 4.30
CA GLU A 177 -20.42 35.80 3.73
C GLU A 177 -20.62 34.39 3.13
N TYR A 178 -21.67 33.66 3.54
CA TYR A 178 -21.78 32.22 3.24
C TYR A 178 -23.08 31.80 2.56
N VAL A 179 -24.17 32.55 2.73
CA VAL A 179 -25.45 32.29 2.07
C VAL A 179 -25.55 33.16 0.81
N LEU A 180 -25.85 32.54 -0.34
CA LEU A 180 -26.23 33.21 -1.59
C LEU A 180 -27.74 33.48 -1.59
#